data_AF-A0A4S8QSF4-F1
#
_entry.id   AF-A0A4S8QSF4-F1
#
_cell.length_a   1.000
_cell.length_b   1.000
_cell.length_c   1.000
_cell.angle_alpha   90.00
_cell.angle_beta   90.00
_cell.angle_gamma   90.00
#
_symmetry.space_group_name_H-M   'P 1'
#
loop_
_entity.id
_entity.type
_entity.pdbx_description
1 polymer ?
#
loop_
_entity_poly.entity_id
_entity_poly.type
_entity_poly.pdbx_seq_one_letter_code
_entity_poly.pdbx_strand_id
1 'polypeptide(L)'
;MVVINSKSLPLAAGLFISATSAADVALYGQCGGTGFTGSTSCVSGAVCQSQNAFYYQCVAGAATATSVAEVVSSTAVAPVTTALAVSSLAPAVSSSALQISSATTKKKCSSTTFATSVAKQSTSVASSSVIAQAISSQISSVQSVVASSVQSSAVFASSSSTSSVPLITTTFAALPTAIVSTSAALVTSTQAAIVATSSSSAAVVSTASSSASSGTKYLMVFGDSYTSDGFYGGATLPSAENPLGVALPGSTTDGGLGWLGVVATELNSSLVLGYDYAEYGATTDNTLVNGATHDLIAQVTEFSTYAAHDVSTAPWTEDNTMAIVWMGINDVGNSYWDGFVTPFDNILDVYFAQLQILYDAGIRYFTLFTIPPFDQAPVFAEQTAQNMDYVRGNITTYNADLVTRLATFEAANSGVTGTIFNTTESFYTVLDDPTTYGSPDATCMNADGTSCLWYDTYHPSQAIQKLVAENFVKAMSGIFSL
;
A
#
# COMPACT_ATOMS: atom_id res chain seq x y z
N MET A 1 -23.91 -74.98 33.74
CA MET A 1 -22.85 -75.89 33.28
C MET A 1 -22.43 -75.44 31.89
N VAL A 2 -21.18 -74.98 31.76
CA VAL A 2 -20.32 -75.00 30.54
C VAL A 2 -20.72 -74.15 29.31
N VAL A 3 -20.05 -72.99 29.21
CA VAL A 3 -19.20 -72.46 28.10
C VAL A 3 -19.37 -73.04 26.69
N ILE A 4 -19.44 -72.18 25.66
CA ILE A 4 -18.50 -72.11 24.50
C ILE A 4 -18.60 -70.73 23.82
N ASN A 5 -17.42 -70.16 23.60
CA ASN A 5 -17.05 -68.96 22.86
C ASN A 5 -16.88 -69.28 21.36
N SER A 6 -17.23 -68.39 20.42
CA SER A 6 -16.43 -68.21 19.19
C SER A 6 -16.91 -67.09 18.24
N LYS A 7 -15.97 -66.17 18.00
CA LYS A 7 -15.59 -65.53 16.71
C LYS A 7 -16.33 -64.26 16.24
N SER A 8 -15.48 -63.24 16.17
CA SER A 8 -15.57 -61.92 15.56
C SER A 8 -15.75 -61.96 14.03
N LEU A 9 -16.56 -61.04 13.51
CA LEU A 9 -16.47 -60.49 12.16
C LEU A 9 -16.98 -59.02 12.20
N PRO A 10 -16.22 -58.02 11.72
CA PRO A 10 -16.63 -56.62 11.80
C PRO A 10 -17.64 -56.25 10.71
N LEU A 11 -18.70 -55.55 11.10
CA LEU A 11 -19.68 -54.93 10.21
C LEU A 11 -19.09 -53.63 9.65
N ALA A 12 -18.74 -53.62 8.37
CA ALA A 12 -18.34 -52.41 7.66
C ALA A 12 -19.56 -51.51 7.47
N ALA A 13 -19.59 -50.36 8.16
CA ALA A 13 -20.50 -49.27 7.85
C ALA A 13 -19.96 -48.53 6.62
N GLY A 14 -20.68 -48.62 5.50
CA GLY A 14 -20.33 -47.98 4.24
C GLY A 14 -20.36 -46.46 4.33
N LEU A 15 -19.24 -45.85 3.95
CA LEU A 15 -19.12 -44.42 3.69
C LEU A 15 -19.79 -44.13 2.34
N PHE A 16 -20.98 -43.51 2.36
CA PHE A 16 -21.58 -42.92 1.17
C PHE A 16 -20.79 -41.66 0.80
N ILE A 17 -19.90 -41.77 -0.18
CA ILE A 17 -19.28 -40.61 -0.83
C ILE A 17 -20.30 -40.09 -1.86
N SER A 18 -21.00 -39.02 -1.52
CA SER A 18 -21.70 -38.21 -2.50
C SER A 18 -20.66 -37.52 -3.37
N ALA A 19 -20.44 -38.03 -4.59
CA ALA A 19 -19.73 -37.28 -5.62
C ALA A 19 -20.62 -36.11 -6.04
N THR A 20 -20.41 -34.95 -5.44
CA THR A 20 -20.86 -33.68 -6.02
C THR A 20 -20.16 -33.53 -7.36
N SER A 21 -20.91 -33.56 -8.46
CA SER A 21 -20.39 -33.12 -9.76
C SER A 21 -19.91 -31.69 -9.58
N ALA A 22 -18.60 -31.48 -9.61
CA ALA A 22 -18.02 -30.15 -9.58
C ALA A 22 -18.57 -29.40 -10.81
N ALA A 23 -19.35 -28.34 -10.58
CA ALA A 23 -19.91 -27.54 -11.66
C ALA A 23 -18.78 -26.94 -12.51
N ASP A 24 -19.03 -26.74 -13.81
CA ASP A 24 -18.09 -26.02 -14.66
C ASP A 24 -17.87 -24.60 -14.09
N VAL A 25 -16.61 -24.21 -13.98
CA VAL A 25 -16.20 -22.89 -13.51
C VAL A 25 -16.62 -21.84 -14.53
N ALA A 26 -17.37 -20.85 -14.09
CA ALA A 26 -17.79 -19.73 -14.92
C ALA A 26 -16.59 -19.01 -15.55
N LEU A 27 -16.82 -18.29 -16.64
CA LEU A 27 -15.79 -17.44 -17.23
C LEU A 27 -15.22 -16.50 -16.15
N TYR A 28 -13.91 -16.40 -16.10
CA TYR A 28 -13.08 -15.68 -15.12
C TYR A 28 -12.99 -16.29 -13.71
N GLY A 29 -13.64 -17.44 -13.45
CA GLY A 29 -13.47 -18.16 -12.18
C GLY A 29 -12.15 -18.94 -12.10
N GLN A 30 -11.73 -19.26 -10.87
CA GLN A 30 -10.54 -20.07 -10.61
C GLN A 30 -10.79 -21.53 -11.01
N CYS A 31 -9.87 -22.10 -11.79
CA CYS A 31 -9.93 -23.45 -12.32
C CYS A 31 -8.65 -24.26 -12.07
N GLY A 32 -7.77 -23.78 -11.20
CA GLY A 32 -6.52 -24.46 -10.90
C GLY A 32 -5.55 -23.62 -10.09
N GLY A 33 -4.38 -24.20 -9.84
CA GLY A 33 -3.33 -23.63 -9.01
C GLY A 33 -2.95 -24.52 -7.84
N THR A 34 -1.75 -24.31 -7.31
CA THR A 34 -1.22 -25.05 -6.16
C THR A 34 -2.14 -24.87 -4.95
N GLY A 35 -2.63 -25.98 -4.40
CA GLY A 35 -3.57 -25.99 -3.26
C GLY A 35 -5.05 -25.90 -3.63
N PHE A 36 -5.40 -25.62 -4.90
CA PHE A 36 -6.79 -25.53 -5.33
C PHE A 36 -7.46 -26.92 -5.40
N THR A 37 -8.57 -27.08 -4.68
CA THR A 37 -9.35 -28.34 -4.64
C THR A 37 -10.70 -28.23 -5.35
N GLY A 38 -10.96 -27.12 -6.05
CA GLY A 38 -12.21 -26.87 -6.78
C GLY A 38 -12.24 -27.51 -8.17
N SER A 39 -13.29 -27.19 -8.94
CA SER A 39 -13.44 -27.69 -10.32
C SER A 39 -12.35 -27.13 -11.23
N THR A 40 -11.70 -27.96 -12.03
CA THR A 40 -10.69 -27.51 -13.02
C THR A 40 -11.25 -27.37 -14.44
N SER A 41 -12.55 -27.62 -14.61
CA SER A 41 -13.24 -27.57 -15.89
C SER A 41 -13.95 -26.24 -16.05
N CYS A 42 -13.62 -25.49 -17.10
CA CYS A 42 -14.29 -24.24 -17.42
C CYS A 42 -15.58 -24.44 -18.21
N VAL A 43 -16.50 -23.47 -18.13
CA VAL A 43 -17.70 -23.42 -18.99
C VAL A 43 -17.32 -23.51 -20.47
N SER A 44 -18.25 -24.05 -21.28
CA SER A 44 -18.04 -24.22 -22.72
C SER A 44 -17.58 -22.92 -23.40
N GLY A 45 -16.50 -23.00 -24.18
CA GLY A 45 -15.88 -21.85 -24.83
C GLY A 45 -14.82 -21.13 -24.00
N ALA A 46 -14.54 -21.59 -22.76
CA ALA A 46 -13.44 -21.11 -21.94
C ALA A 46 -12.35 -22.18 -21.74
N VAL A 47 -11.11 -21.74 -21.52
CA VAL A 47 -9.94 -22.58 -21.25
C VAL A 47 -9.35 -22.18 -19.91
N CYS A 48 -8.97 -23.16 -19.11
CA CYS A 48 -8.28 -22.92 -17.86
C CYS A 48 -6.83 -22.50 -18.15
N GLN A 49 -6.53 -21.20 -18.04
CA GLN A 49 -5.22 -20.64 -18.29
C GLN A 49 -4.51 -20.33 -16.97
N SER A 50 -3.27 -20.81 -16.83
CA SER A 50 -2.41 -20.45 -15.70
C SER A 50 -2.11 -18.96 -15.74
N GLN A 51 -2.44 -18.24 -14.65
CA GLN A 51 -1.98 -16.87 -14.44
C GLN A 51 -0.70 -16.88 -13.61
N ASN A 52 -0.65 -17.73 -12.58
CA ASN A 52 0.54 -18.04 -11.80
C ASN A 52 0.47 -19.47 -11.24
N ALA A 53 1.45 -19.87 -10.43
CA ALA A 53 1.55 -21.23 -9.88
C ALA A 53 0.40 -21.61 -8.92
N PHE A 54 -0.29 -20.64 -8.33
CA PHE A 54 -1.36 -20.80 -7.34
C PHE A 54 -2.76 -20.46 -7.88
N TYR A 55 -2.84 -19.85 -9.06
CA TYR A 55 -4.09 -19.39 -9.65
C TYR A 55 -4.14 -19.59 -11.17
N TYR A 56 -5.11 -20.41 -11.59
CA TYR A 56 -5.45 -20.61 -12.99
C TYR A 56 -6.88 -20.11 -13.18
N GLN A 57 -7.15 -19.42 -14.27
CA GLN A 57 -8.42 -18.76 -14.52
C GLN A 57 -9.07 -19.25 -15.81
N CYS A 58 -10.39 -19.43 -15.78
CA CYS A 58 -11.15 -19.67 -17.00
C CYS A 58 -11.18 -18.41 -17.86
N VAL A 59 -10.54 -18.43 -19.02
CA VAL A 59 -10.55 -17.31 -19.97
C VAL A 59 -11.20 -17.74 -21.29
N ALA A 60 -11.65 -16.80 -22.11
CA ALA A 60 -12.29 -17.12 -23.38
C ALA A 60 -11.31 -17.85 -24.31
N GLY A 61 -11.65 -19.08 -24.71
CA GLY A 61 -10.86 -19.88 -25.63
C GLY A 61 -11.09 -19.45 -27.06
N ALA A 62 -10.03 -19.14 -27.80
CA ALA A 62 -10.12 -18.92 -29.25
C ALA A 62 -10.61 -20.20 -29.94
N ALA A 63 -11.72 -20.12 -30.67
CA ALA A 63 -12.24 -21.21 -31.48
C ALA A 63 -11.33 -21.44 -32.70
N THR A 64 -10.24 -22.18 -32.54
CA THR A 64 -9.53 -22.75 -33.68
C THR A 64 -10.24 -24.05 -34.05
N ALA A 65 -11.10 -24.00 -35.07
CA ALA A 65 -11.67 -25.18 -35.68
C ALA A 65 -10.53 -26.04 -36.24
N THR A 66 -10.24 -27.18 -35.62
CA THR A 66 -9.44 -28.24 -36.24
C THR A 66 -10.09 -29.57 -35.94
N SER A 67 -10.69 -30.14 -36.98
CA SER A 67 -11.28 -31.47 -36.99
C SER A 67 -10.23 -32.54 -36.66
N VAL A 68 -10.53 -33.39 -35.68
CA VAL A 68 -9.77 -34.58 -35.33
C VAL A 68 -9.99 -35.67 -36.39
N ALA A 69 -8.91 -36.19 -36.98
CA ALA A 69 -8.90 -37.48 -37.65
C ALA A 69 -7.84 -38.37 -36.99
N GLU A 70 -8.23 -39.62 -36.76
CA GLU A 70 -7.64 -40.64 -35.90
C GLU A 70 -6.38 -41.32 -36.49
N VAL A 71 -5.64 -41.96 -35.58
CA VAL A 71 -4.26 -42.50 -35.62
C VAL A 71 -4.01 -43.65 -36.61
N VAL A 72 -2.84 -43.68 -37.28
CA VAL A 72 -2.05 -44.92 -37.51
C VAL A 72 -0.53 -44.64 -37.57
N SER A 73 0.23 -45.47 -36.86
CA SER A 73 1.70 -45.55 -36.77
C SER A 73 2.33 -46.28 -37.97
N SER A 74 3.42 -45.76 -38.56
CA SER A 74 4.53 -46.60 -39.07
C SER A 74 5.80 -45.79 -39.39
N THR A 75 6.94 -46.40 -39.09
CA THR A 75 8.34 -46.02 -39.35
C THR A 75 8.72 -46.04 -40.84
N ALA A 76 9.48 -45.04 -41.33
CA ALA A 76 10.60 -45.22 -42.28
C ALA A 76 11.34 -43.90 -42.60
N VAL A 77 12.56 -44.07 -43.09
CA VAL A 77 13.72 -43.17 -43.21
C VAL A 77 13.62 -42.13 -44.32
N ALA A 78 14.38 -41.03 -44.17
CA ALA A 78 14.59 -39.90 -45.09
C ALA A 78 14.98 -40.28 -46.54
N PRO A 79 14.85 -39.33 -47.48
CA PRO A 79 16.07 -38.65 -47.94
C PRO A 79 15.93 -37.13 -48.19
N VAL A 80 17.11 -36.51 -48.24
CA VAL A 80 17.46 -35.13 -48.60
C VAL A 80 17.13 -34.82 -50.07
N THR A 81 16.56 -33.63 -50.35
CA THR A 81 16.96 -32.77 -51.48
C THR A 81 16.47 -31.31 -51.36
N THR A 82 17.35 -30.44 -51.84
CA THR A 82 17.33 -29.00 -52.12
C THR A 82 16.17 -28.46 -52.98
N ALA A 83 15.68 -27.24 -52.70
CA ALA A 83 15.89 -26.02 -53.52
C ALA A 83 14.82 -24.91 -53.30
N LEU A 84 15.33 -23.70 -53.03
CA LEU A 84 14.95 -22.34 -53.48
C LEU A 84 13.54 -22.07 -54.08
N ALA A 85 12.82 -21.08 -53.52
CA ALA A 85 12.39 -19.84 -54.20
C ALA A 85 11.47 -18.99 -53.27
N VAL A 86 11.88 -17.74 -52.97
CA VAL A 86 11.02 -16.71 -52.37
C VAL A 86 10.70 -15.70 -53.46
N SER A 87 9.41 -15.47 -53.71
CA SER A 87 8.90 -14.46 -54.64
C SER A 87 7.84 -13.62 -53.95
N SER A 88 8.06 -12.29 -53.97
CA SER A 88 7.07 -11.23 -54.30
C SER A 88 5.83 -11.07 -53.39
N LEU A 89 5.36 -9.91 -52.93
CA LEU A 89 5.49 -8.49 -53.29
C LEU A 89 5.03 -7.65 -52.09
N ALA A 90 5.65 -6.47 -51.89
CA ALA A 90 5.08 -5.36 -51.13
C ALA A 90 4.26 -4.45 -52.07
N PRO A 91 3.16 -3.82 -51.63
CA PRO A 91 2.58 -2.69 -52.33
C PRO A 91 3.14 -1.38 -51.78
N ALA A 92 3.73 -0.59 -52.68
CA ALA A 92 3.96 0.83 -52.50
C ALA A 92 2.70 1.61 -52.91
N VAL A 93 2.35 2.64 -52.15
CA VAL A 93 1.45 3.71 -52.61
C VAL A 93 2.11 5.06 -52.35
N SER A 94 2.35 5.73 -53.48
CA SER A 94 2.78 7.12 -53.62
C SER A 94 1.56 8.01 -53.78
N SER A 95 1.58 9.24 -53.27
CA SER A 95 0.86 10.38 -53.86
C SER A 95 1.43 11.72 -53.38
N SER A 96 2.31 12.26 -54.24
CA SER A 96 2.37 13.62 -54.80
C SER A 96 1.82 14.83 -54.01
N ALA A 97 2.72 15.80 -53.82
CA ALA A 97 2.45 17.17 -53.45
C ALA A 97 1.92 18.01 -54.63
N LEU A 98 1.04 18.98 -54.33
CA LEU A 98 0.82 20.19 -55.13
C LEU A 98 0.63 21.39 -54.19
N GLN A 99 1.39 22.45 -54.47
CA GLN A 99 1.25 23.77 -53.86
C GLN A 99 0.21 24.61 -54.60
N ILE A 100 -0.62 25.35 -53.85
CA ILE A 100 -1.18 26.64 -54.27
C ILE A 100 -1.18 27.60 -53.07
N SER A 101 -0.58 28.76 -53.31
CA SER A 101 -0.52 29.93 -52.42
C SER A 101 -1.86 30.65 -52.30
N SER A 102 -2.15 31.23 -51.13
CA SER A 102 -2.80 32.55 -51.04
C SER A 102 -2.60 33.21 -49.69
N ALA A 103 -2.48 34.53 -49.74
CA ALA A 103 -1.83 35.38 -48.78
C ALA A 103 -2.79 36.03 -47.76
N THR A 104 -2.21 36.37 -46.61
CA THR A 104 -2.48 37.52 -45.73
C THR A 104 -3.88 37.69 -45.13
N THR A 105 -3.95 37.59 -43.79
CA THR A 105 -4.18 38.78 -42.94
C THR A 105 -3.51 38.56 -41.58
N LYS A 106 -2.51 39.40 -41.26
CA LYS A 106 -1.89 39.47 -39.94
C LYS A 106 -2.81 40.24 -38.98
N LYS A 107 -3.08 39.69 -37.80
CA LYS A 107 -3.41 40.52 -36.63
C LYS A 107 -2.42 40.23 -35.50
N LYS A 108 -1.65 41.27 -35.21
CA LYS A 108 -0.68 41.41 -34.12
C LYS A 108 -1.38 42.15 -32.98
N CYS A 109 -1.29 41.64 -31.76
CA CYS A 109 -1.40 42.39 -30.50
C CYS A 109 -0.47 41.64 -29.54
N SER A 110 0.78 42.06 -29.36
CA SER A 110 1.25 43.26 -28.63
C SER A 110 0.82 43.23 -27.16
N SER A 111 1.81 42.88 -26.35
CA SER A 111 1.88 43.11 -24.91
C SER A 111 1.51 44.55 -24.56
N THR A 112 0.67 44.71 -23.54
CA THR A 112 0.51 45.98 -22.83
C THR A 112 0.83 45.73 -21.36
N THR A 113 2.00 46.23 -20.97
CA THR A 113 2.40 46.46 -19.59
C THR A 113 1.48 47.53 -19.00
N PHE A 114 0.85 47.25 -17.86
CA PHE A 114 0.40 48.30 -16.95
C PHE A 114 1.13 48.14 -15.62
N ALA A 115 2.08 49.04 -15.40
CA ALA A 115 2.57 49.37 -14.08
C ALA A 115 1.70 50.49 -13.52
N THR A 116 1.23 50.37 -12.28
CA THR A 116 1.01 51.54 -11.44
C THR A 116 1.25 51.17 -9.97
N SER A 117 2.07 52.01 -9.34
CA SER A 117 2.67 51.88 -8.02
C SER A 117 1.77 52.42 -6.88
N VAL A 118 1.83 51.71 -5.75
CA VAL A 118 1.91 52.14 -4.34
C VAL A 118 1.01 53.29 -3.84
N ALA A 119 0.18 52.97 -2.83
CA ALA A 119 -0.10 53.86 -1.71
C ALA A 119 -0.04 53.07 -0.38
N LYS A 120 0.77 53.58 0.56
CA LYS A 120 0.93 53.15 1.96
C LYS A 120 -0.17 53.75 2.84
N GLN A 121 -0.75 52.94 3.73
CA GLN A 121 -1.09 53.28 5.14
C GLN A 121 -1.60 52.01 5.83
N SER A 122 -0.85 51.35 6.71
CA SER A 122 -0.69 51.62 8.15
C SER A 122 -2.01 51.78 8.92
N THR A 123 -2.46 50.69 9.55
CA THR A 123 -2.98 50.70 10.92
C THR A 123 -2.79 49.31 11.56
N SER A 124 -2.08 49.31 12.68
CA SER A 124 -2.03 48.26 13.72
C SER A 124 -3.41 48.06 14.36
N VAL A 125 -3.71 46.88 14.91
CA VAL A 125 -3.81 46.60 16.37
C VAL A 125 -4.27 45.14 16.60
N ALA A 126 -3.48 44.44 17.43
CA ALA A 126 -3.73 43.40 18.43
C ALA A 126 -4.60 42.15 18.19
N SER A 127 -3.95 41.04 18.56
CA SER A 127 -4.46 39.81 19.15
C SER A 127 -5.61 39.98 20.14
N SER A 128 -6.51 39.00 20.19
CA SER A 128 -7.28 38.69 21.40
C SER A 128 -7.61 37.20 21.46
N SER A 129 -7.05 36.59 22.49
CA SER A 129 -7.47 35.35 23.13
C SER A 129 -8.73 35.57 23.97
N VAL A 130 -9.19 34.50 24.65
CA VAL A 130 -10.23 34.42 25.72
C VAL A 130 -11.66 34.39 25.13
N ILE A 131 -12.59 33.47 25.45
CA ILE A 131 -13.01 32.91 26.74
C ILE A 131 -13.64 31.51 26.55
N ALA A 132 -13.15 30.54 27.32
CA ALA A 132 -13.95 29.42 27.81
C ALA A 132 -14.77 29.90 29.01
N GLN A 133 -16.09 29.71 29.03
CA GLN A 133 -16.82 29.54 30.29
C GLN A 133 -18.21 28.95 30.10
N ALA A 134 -18.44 27.93 30.92
CA ALA A 134 -19.69 27.25 31.17
C ALA A 134 -20.77 28.20 31.69
N ILE A 135 -22.03 27.86 31.39
CA ILE A 135 -23.17 28.20 32.25
C ILE A 135 -23.94 26.91 32.53
N SER A 136 -23.79 26.45 33.76
CA SER A 136 -24.75 25.60 34.46
C SER A 136 -25.60 26.49 35.35
N SER A 137 -26.93 26.37 35.25
CA SER A 137 -27.97 26.54 36.29
C SER A 137 -29.31 26.73 35.55
N GLN A 138 -30.42 26.07 35.90
CA GLN A 138 -31.03 25.99 37.22
C GLN A 138 -31.88 24.72 37.40
N ILE A 139 -31.90 24.27 38.65
CA ILE A 139 -32.76 23.25 39.25
C ILE A 139 -34.16 23.85 39.46
N SER A 140 -35.22 23.06 39.26
CA SER A 140 -36.38 22.95 40.19
C SER A 140 -37.45 22.02 39.63
N SER A 141 -37.59 20.82 40.21
CA SER A 141 -38.79 20.44 40.98
C SER A 141 -38.71 18.96 41.38
N VAL A 142 -38.77 18.75 42.68
CA VAL A 142 -38.91 17.46 43.35
C VAL A 142 -40.40 17.16 43.47
N GLN A 143 -40.87 15.95 43.12
CA GLN A 143 -41.72 15.16 44.03
C GLN A 143 -42.09 13.75 43.51
N SER A 144 -41.82 12.77 44.38
CA SER A 144 -42.48 11.46 44.62
C SER A 144 -42.50 10.46 43.45
N VAL A 145 -42.15 9.19 43.63
CA VAL A 145 -42.85 8.20 44.46
C VAL A 145 -41.90 7.15 45.06
N VAL A 146 -42.40 6.58 46.15
CA VAL A 146 -41.88 5.71 47.19
C VAL A 146 -41.41 4.32 46.71
N ALA A 147 -40.51 3.75 47.52
CA ALA A 147 -39.86 2.45 47.47
C ALA A 147 -40.76 1.19 47.52
N SER A 148 -40.20 0.07 47.05
CA SER A 148 -40.22 -1.34 47.57
C SER A 148 -39.93 -2.26 46.38
N SER A 149 -39.09 -3.29 46.38
CA SER A 149 -38.81 -4.33 47.38
C SER A 149 -37.58 -5.18 47.00
N VAL A 150 -36.74 -5.49 47.99
CA VAL A 150 -36.14 -6.80 48.37
C VAL A 150 -36.09 -7.91 47.28
N GLN A 151 -34.92 -8.51 47.00
CA GLN A 151 -34.50 -9.80 47.59
C GLN A 151 -33.07 -10.24 47.17
N SER A 152 -32.32 -10.68 48.18
CA SER A 152 -30.98 -11.26 48.12
C SER A 152 -30.95 -12.68 47.54
N SER A 153 -29.79 -13.10 47.05
CA SER A 153 -29.20 -14.39 47.41
C SER A 153 -27.67 -14.32 47.29
N ALA A 154 -26.99 -14.65 48.38
CA ALA A 154 -25.55 -14.78 48.51
C ALA A 154 -25.21 -16.24 48.82
N VAL A 155 -24.06 -16.72 48.33
CA VAL A 155 -23.25 -17.83 48.89
C VAL A 155 -21.79 -17.53 48.50
N PHE A 156 -20.93 -17.03 49.41
CA PHE A 156 -19.88 -17.74 50.20
C PHE A 156 -18.96 -18.67 49.37
N ALA A 157 -17.62 -18.66 49.45
CA ALA A 157 -16.73 -18.39 50.59
C ALA A 157 -15.25 -18.06 50.21
N SER A 158 -14.61 -17.25 51.08
CA SER A 158 -13.22 -17.24 51.62
C SER A 158 -12.02 -17.71 50.76
N SER A 159 -10.89 -16.98 50.74
CA SER A 159 -9.97 -16.84 51.89
C SER A 159 -9.03 -15.62 51.84
N SER A 160 -8.45 -15.33 53.01
CA SER A 160 -7.89 -14.09 53.54
C SER A 160 -6.36 -13.97 53.49
N SER A 161 -5.83 -12.74 53.47
CA SER A 161 -4.77 -12.33 54.42
C SER A 161 -4.69 -10.80 54.55
N THR A 162 -4.50 -10.36 55.80
CA THR A 162 -4.55 -8.99 56.32
C THR A 162 -3.16 -8.50 56.71
N SER A 163 -2.86 -7.20 56.57
CA SER A 163 -2.16 -6.43 57.62
C SER A 163 -2.18 -4.90 57.38
N SER A 164 -3.03 -4.22 58.17
CA SER A 164 -2.71 -3.09 59.08
C SER A 164 -1.84 -1.89 58.64
N VAL A 165 -2.49 -0.76 58.24
CA VAL A 165 -2.63 0.59 58.91
C VAL A 165 -1.38 1.26 59.56
N PRO A 166 -1.18 2.62 59.66
CA PRO A 166 -2.03 3.79 59.35
C PRO A 166 -1.42 4.96 58.53
N LEU A 167 -2.32 5.92 58.25
CA LEU A 167 -2.21 7.25 57.67
C LEU A 167 -1.96 8.36 58.74
N ILE A 168 -1.16 9.38 58.44
CA ILE A 168 -1.21 10.76 59.02
C ILE A 168 -0.89 11.73 57.85
N THR A 169 -1.88 12.32 57.16
CA THR A 169 -2.49 13.66 57.32
C THR A 169 -1.56 14.90 57.25
N THR A 170 -2.08 15.93 56.57
CA THR A 170 -1.74 17.39 56.56
C THR A 170 -0.87 17.87 55.39
N THR A 171 -1.46 18.40 54.30
CA THR A 171 -2.07 19.73 54.00
C THR A 171 -1.09 20.78 53.45
N PHE A 172 -1.40 21.26 52.24
CA PHE A 172 -1.24 22.60 51.63
C PHE A 172 -0.02 23.48 51.97
N ALA A 173 0.72 23.93 50.94
CA ALA A 173 0.54 25.26 50.33
C ALA A 173 1.69 25.67 49.40
N ALA A 174 1.30 26.17 48.22
CA ALA A 174 1.82 27.26 47.39
C ALA A 174 3.34 27.62 47.28
N LEU A 175 3.74 27.73 46.01
CA LEU A 175 4.74 28.61 45.34
C LEU A 175 5.05 29.97 46.03
N PRO A 176 6.17 30.70 45.72
CA PRO A 176 6.59 31.02 44.34
C PRO A 176 8.10 31.26 44.02
N THR A 177 8.30 31.44 42.71
CA THR A 177 9.40 31.99 41.88
C THR A 177 10.41 32.99 42.47
N ALA A 178 11.68 32.89 42.03
CA ALA A 178 12.54 33.99 41.53
C ALA A 178 13.87 33.42 40.97
N ILE A 179 14.19 33.56 39.67
CA ILE A 179 14.99 34.62 38.99
C ILE A 179 16.52 34.50 39.17
N VAL A 180 17.16 34.09 38.07
CA VAL A 180 18.38 34.64 37.39
C VAL A 180 19.50 35.23 38.26
N SER A 181 20.73 34.70 38.10
CA SER A 181 21.84 35.53 37.62
C SER A 181 23.08 34.75 37.18
N THR A 182 23.60 35.23 36.06
CA THR A 182 24.80 34.86 35.30
C THR A 182 26.10 35.11 36.04
N SER A 183 27.18 34.40 35.67
CA SER A 183 28.51 34.99 35.39
C SER A 183 29.44 33.96 34.75
N ALA A 184 30.03 34.36 33.63
CA ALA A 184 31.05 33.63 32.88
C ALA A 184 32.48 34.01 33.34
N ALA A 185 33.43 33.14 33.00
CA ALA A 185 34.76 33.42 32.45
C ALA A 185 36.00 32.88 33.21
N LEU A 186 36.64 31.93 32.51
CA LEU A 186 38.06 31.77 32.15
C LEU A 186 39.18 31.52 33.20
N VAL A 187 39.74 30.31 33.07
CA VAL A 187 41.14 29.93 32.72
C VAL A 187 42.30 30.55 33.52
N THR A 188 43.09 29.71 34.20
CA THR A 188 44.52 29.48 33.87
C THR A 188 45.12 28.31 34.66
N SER A 189 46.05 27.64 33.99
CA SER A 189 46.79 26.43 34.33
C SER A 189 47.95 26.63 35.31
N THR A 190 48.31 25.58 36.06
CA THR A 190 49.71 25.15 36.26
C THR A 190 49.79 23.65 36.54
N GLN A 191 50.92 23.08 36.16
CA GLN A 191 51.24 21.68 35.86
C GLN A 191 52.20 21.10 36.91
N ALA A 192 52.19 19.78 37.16
CA ALA A 192 53.40 18.93 37.23
C ALA A 192 53.13 17.45 37.60
N ALA A 193 53.65 16.57 36.73
CA ALA A 193 54.21 15.20 36.91
C ALA A 193 53.28 14.10 37.49
N ILE A 194 53.27 12.86 36.98
CA ILE A 194 54.41 11.94 36.81
C ILE A 194 54.20 11.01 35.59
N VAL A 195 55.33 10.67 34.97
CA VAL A 195 55.58 9.84 33.79
C VAL A 195 55.23 8.35 34.01
N ALA A 196 54.59 7.72 33.02
CA ALA A 196 54.82 6.31 32.69
C ALA A 196 54.67 6.11 31.18
N THR A 197 55.76 5.68 30.56
CA THR A 197 55.94 5.38 29.14
C THR A 197 55.42 4.01 28.77
N SER A 198 54.62 3.92 27.71
CA SER A 198 54.59 2.74 26.83
C SER A 198 54.18 3.15 25.42
N SER A 199 55.11 2.98 24.50
CA SER A 199 55.01 3.27 23.07
C SER A 199 54.03 2.33 22.38
N SER A 200 53.09 2.86 21.60
CA SER A 200 52.54 2.21 20.40
C SER A 200 51.86 3.26 19.51
N SER A 201 52.26 3.23 18.24
CA SER A 201 51.95 4.09 17.11
C SER A 201 50.57 4.78 17.12
N ALA A 202 50.58 6.12 17.16
CA ALA A 202 49.43 6.92 16.79
C ALA A 202 49.24 6.85 15.27
N ALA A 203 48.33 5.98 14.81
CA ALA A 203 47.70 6.20 13.52
C ALA A 203 46.93 7.52 13.63
N VAL A 204 47.24 8.45 12.73
CA VAL A 204 46.45 9.66 12.54
C VAL A 204 45.08 9.17 12.10
N VAL A 205 44.13 9.07 13.03
CA VAL A 205 42.73 8.86 12.68
C VAL A 205 42.34 10.13 11.95
N SER A 206 42.34 10.06 10.61
CA SER A 206 41.58 11.01 9.83
C SER A 206 40.17 10.95 10.40
N THR A 207 39.72 12.04 11.00
CA THR A 207 38.30 12.37 11.01
C THR A 207 37.91 12.64 9.56
N ALA A 208 37.90 11.57 8.76
CA ALA A 208 37.05 11.49 7.61
C ALA A 208 35.66 11.55 8.21
N SER A 209 35.03 12.70 8.03
CA SER A 209 33.59 12.84 8.12
C SER A 209 33.00 11.57 7.52
N SER A 210 32.33 10.76 8.34
CA SER A 210 31.57 9.62 7.86
C SER A 210 30.46 10.15 6.97
N SER A 211 30.76 10.41 5.71
CA SER A 211 29.80 10.14 4.65
C SER A 211 29.51 8.65 4.78
N ALA A 212 28.48 8.31 5.56
CA ALA A 212 27.96 6.97 5.62
C ALA A 212 27.86 6.47 4.18
N SER A 213 28.44 5.31 3.90
CA SER A 213 28.24 4.60 2.65
C SER A 213 26.73 4.57 2.37
N SER A 214 26.33 4.98 1.18
CA SER A 214 24.96 4.93 0.65
C SER A 214 24.48 3.49 0.51
N GLY A 215 24.29 2.81 1.63
CA GLY A 215 23.93 1.40 1.71
C GLY A 215 22.59 1.11 1.03
N THR A 216 22.47 -0.11 0.51
CA THR A 216 21.24 -0.63 -0.09
C THR A 216 20.03 -0.40 0.82
N LYS A 217 18.94 0.06 0.23
CA LYS A 217 17.64 0.29 0.84
C LYS A 217 16.67 -0.79 0.40
N TYR A 218 15.89 -1.29 1.34
CA TYR A 218 14.91 -2.35 1.13
C TYR A 218 13.52 -1.76 1.38
N LEU A 219 12.70 -1.71 0.35
CA LEU A 219 11.30 -1.31 0.47
C LEU A 219 10.44 -2.57 0.45
N MET A 220 9.80 -2.86 1.57
CA MET A 220 8.79 -3.91 1.68
C MET A 220 7.44 -3.24 1.44
N VAL A 221 6.86 -3.44 0.26
CA VAL A 221 5.70 -2.68 -0.20
C VAL A 221 4.49 -3.60 -0.22
N PHE A 222 3.39 -3.11 0.34
CA PHE A 222 2.11 -3.80 0.44
C PHE A 222 1.04 -2.87 -0.11
N GLY A 223 0.03 -3.41 -0.77
CA GLY A 223 -0.92 -2.55 -1.43
C GLY A 223 -1.87 -3.28 -2.36
N ASP A 224 -2.47 -2.49 -3.22
CA ASP A 224 -3.40 -2.98 -4.23
C ASP A 224 -2.90 -2.71 -5.67
N SER A 225 -3.83 -2.62 -6.62
CA SER A 225 -3.54 -2.41 -8.04
C SER A 225 -2.79 -1.13 -8.35
N TYR A 226 -2.83 -0.12 -7.47
CA TYR A 226 -2.11 1.14 -7.64
C TYR A 226 -0.59 0.99 -7.40
N THR A 227 -0.15 -0.18 -6.95
CA THR A 227 1.26 -0.49 -6.69
C THR A 227 1.74 -1.73 -7.42
N SER A 228 0.91 -2.78 -7.50
CA SER A 228 1.30 -4.13 -7.96
C SER A 228 2.07 -4.14 -9.28
N ASP A 229 3.26 -4.75 -9.28
CA ASP A 229 4.11 -4.96 -10.47
C ASP A 229 4.24 -6.44 -10.89
N GLY A 230 3.56 -7.35 -10.17
CA GLY A 230 3.59 -8.79 -10.41
C GLY A 230 4.77 -9.52 -9.77
N PHE A 231 5.51 -8.89 -8.86
CA PHE A 231 6.45 -9.56 -7.96
C PHE A 231 5.73 -10.60 -7.08
N TYR A 232 6.49 -11.62 -6.67
CA TYR A 232 6.10 -12.62 -5.69
C TYR A 232 7.36 -13.05 -4.95
N GLY A 233 7.30 -13.18 -3.63
CA GLY A 233 8.43 -13.44 -2.73
C GLY A 233 9.15 -14.76 -2.98
N GLY A 234 8.50 -15.74 -3.63
CA GLY A 234 9.15 -16.97 -4.08
C GLY A 234 9.73 -16.92 -5.50
N ALA A 235 9.67 -15.77 -6.18
CA ALA A 235 10.24 -15.56 -7.50
C ALA A 235 11.73 -15.13 -7.42
N THR A 236 12.24 -14.53 -8.50
CA THR A 236 13.57 -13.92 -8.49
C THR A 236 13.58 -12.73 -7.55
N LEU A 237 14.46 -12.73 -6.55
CA LEU A 237 14.56 -11.63 -5.60
C LEU A 237 15.15 -10.37 -6.25
N PRO A 238 14.76 -9.17 -5.77
CA PRO A 238 15.37 -7.90 -6.14
C PRO A 238 16.91 -7.92 -6.02
N SER A 239 17.58 -7.33 -7.01
CA SER A 239 19.04 -7.19 -7.05
C SER A 239 19.47 -5.84 -7.62
N ALA A 240 20.76 -5.53 -7.59
CA ALA A 240 21.29 -4.30 -8.19
C ALA A 240 21.02 -4.21 -9.71
N GLU A 241 21.01 -5.35 -10.40
CA GLU A 241 20.73 -5.46 -11.83
C GLU A 241 19.25 -5.49 -12.15
N ASN A 242 18.42 -5.97 -11.22
CA ASN A 242 16.97 -5.99 -11.33
C ASN A 242 16.31 -5.54 -10.01
N PRO A 243 16.18 -4.22 -9.78
CA PRO A 243 15.73 -3.65 -8.50
C PRO A 243 14.35 -4.07 -8.00
N LEU A 244 13.51 -4.64 -8.85
CA LEU A 244 12.16 -5.12 -8.50
C LEU A 244 12.01 -6.64 -8.59
N GLY A 245 13.05 -7.37 -9.03
CA GLY A 245 12.95 -8.83 -9.23
C GLY A 245 12.05 -9.27 -10.40
N VAL A 246 11.37 -8.35 -11.08
CA VAL A 246 10.51 -8.58 -12.26
C VAL A 246 11.11 -7.99 -13.54
N ALA A 247 10.69 -8.48 -14.72
CA ALA A 247 11.06 -7.83 -15.97
C ALA A 247 10.30 -6.52 -16.11
N LEU A 248 11.00 -5.38 -16.18
CA LEU A 248 10.38 -4.07 -16.26
C LEU A 248 9.50 -3.92 -17.53
N PRO A 249 8.33 -3.27 -17.43
CA PRO A 249 7.84 -2.51 -16.27
C PRO A 249 7.13 -3.34 -15.19
N GLY A 250 7.07 -4.67 -15.32
CA GLY A 250 6.21 -5.54 -14.53
C GLY A 250 4.81 -5.67 -15.14
N SER A 251 3.91 -6.33 -14.40
CA SER A 251 2.49 -6.44 -14.70
C SER A 251 1.71 -5.37 -13.91
N THR A 252 1.79 -4.12 -14.38
CA THR A 252 1.19 -2.95 -13.72
C THR A 252 -0.18 -2.59 -14.30
N THR A 253 -0.91 -1.70 -13.61
CA THR A 253 -2.18 -1.13 -14.10
C THR A 253 -2.05 0.32 -14.57
N ASP A 254 -0.85 0.74 -14.95
CA ASP A 254 -0.55 2.15 -15.27
C ASP A 254 -0.16 2.36 -16.75
N GLY A 255 -0.04 1.28 -17.52
CA GLY A 255 0.45 1.27 -18.90
C GLY A 255 1.98 1.39 -19.03
N GLY A 256 2.70 1.31 -17.90
CA GLY A 256 4.15 1.38 -17.85
C GLY A 256 4.68 1.21 -16.44
N LEU A 257 5.74 1.94 -16.09
CA LEU A 257 6.38 1.79 -14.78
C LEU A 257 5.53 2.47 -13.69
N GLY A 258 5.11 1.70 -12.69
CA GLY A 258 4.41 2.20 -11.50
C GLY A 258 5.34 3.04 -10.60
N TRP A 259 4.77 3.69 -9.57
CA TRP A 259 5.52 4.62 -8.71
C TRP A 259 6.76 3.95 -8.07
N LEU A 260 6.63 2.71 -7.60
CA LEU A 260 7.74 1.98 -6.96
C LEU A 260 8.88 1.74 -7.95
N GLY A 261 8.56 1.40 -9.20
CA GLY A 261 9.58 1.22 -10.23
C GLY A 261 10.28 2.53 -10.57
N VAL A 262 9.55 3.65 -10.63
CA VAL A 262 10.14 4.98 -10.84
C VAL A 262 11.08 5.33 -9.67
N VAL A 263 10.67 5.06 -8.43
CA VAL A 263 11.54 5.23 -7.25
C VAL A 263 12.80 4.40 -7.37
N ALA A 264 12.68 3.11 -7.67
CA ALA A 264 13.80 2.16 -7.62
C ALA A 264 14.79 2.30 -8.79
N THR A 265 14.36 2.88 -9.91
CA THR A 265 15.15 2.87 -11.16
C THR A 265 15.46 4.26 -11.74
N GLU A 266 14.69 5.30 -11.39
CA GLU A 266 14.85 6.64 -11.97
C GLU A 266 15.21 7.71 -10.93
N LEU A 267 14.66 7.63 -9.71
CA LEU A 267 14.76 8.69 -8.70
C LEU A 267 15.66 8.38 -7.51
N ASN A 268 16.23 7.18 -7.45
CA ASN A 268 17.03 6.71 -6.33
C ASN A 268 18.41 7.39 -6.26
N SER A 269 18.80 7.83 -5.07
CA SER A 269 20.14 8.32 -4.75
C SER A 269 21.04 7.24 -4.15
N SER A 270 20.46 6.12 -3.71
CA SER A 270 21.11 4.90 -3.26
C SER A 270 20.58 3.67 -4.02
N LEU A 271 21.16 2.48 -3.83
CA LEU A 271 20.51 1.29 -4.41
C LEU A 271 19.22 1.00 -3.64
N VAL A 272 18.07 1.05 -4.31
CA VAL A 272 16.76 0.72 -3.76
C VAL A 272 16.32 -0.63 -4.32
N LEU A 273 15.97 -1.57 -3.45
CA LEU A 273 15.42 -2.87 -3.80
C LEU A 273 13.96 -2.91 -3.32
N GLY A 274 13.03 -3.00 -4.26
CA GLY A 274 11.60 -3.04 -4.01
C GLY A 274 11.09 -4.47 -3.98
N TYR A 275 10.52 -4.88 -2.85
CA TYR A 275 9.81 -6.15 -2.66
C TYR A 275 8.32 -5.80 -2.66
N ASP A 276 7.69 -5.92 -3.83
CA ASP A 276 6.30 -5.52 -4.02
C ASP A 276 5.32 -6.67 -3.78
N TYR A 277 4.81 -6.78 -2.56
CA TYR A 277 3.78 -7.75 -2.20
C TYR A 277 2.36 -7.27 -2.56
N ALA A 278 2.20 -6.12 -3.22
CA ALA A 278 0.88 -5.61 -3.57
C ALA A 278 0.18 -6.50 -4.60
N GLU A 279 -1.13 -6.70 -4.42
CA GLU A 279 -1.95 -7.50 -5.35
C GLU A 279 -3.12 -6.68 -5.92
N TYR A 280 -3.36 -6.82 -7.23
CA TYR A 280 -4.48 -6.14 -7.91
C TYR A 280 -5.82 -6.40 -7.19
N GLY A 281 -6.58 -5.35 -6.86
CA GLY A 281 -7.91 -5.52 -6.27
C GLY A 281 -7.92 -6.07 -4.83
N ALA A 282 -6.77 -6.08 -4.15
CA ALA A 282 -6.66 -6.44 -2.75
C ALA A 282 -7.46 -5.47 -1.86
N THR A 283 -8.17 -6.03 -0.88
CA THR A 283 -8.72 -5.30 0.28
C THR A 283 -7.87 -5.59 1.52
N THR A 284 -8.16 -4.93 2.63
CA THR A 284 -7.41 -5.17 3.86
C THR A 284 -7.69 -6.56 4.45
N ASP A 285 -8.95 -7.02 4.36
CA ASP A 285 -9.41 -8.34 4.78
C ASP A 285 -10.60 -8.76 3.91
N ASN A 286 -10.43 -9.84 3.14
CA ASN A 286 -11.45 -10.34 2.23
C ASN A 286 -12.73 -10.82 2.93
N THR A 287 -12.69 -11.05 4.24
CA THR A 287 -13.86 -11.40 5.06
C THR A 287 -14.69 -10.18 5.48
N LEU A 288 -14.10 -8.97 5.45
CA LEU A 288 -14.77 -7.71 5.77
C LEU A 288 -15.29 -7.01 4.51
N VAL A 289 -14.44 -6.94 3.48
CA VAL A 289 -14.78 -6.39 2.16
C VAL A 289 -14.17 -7.34 1.14
N ASN A 290 -15.00 -7.95 0.30
CA ASN A 290 -14.53 -8.95 -0.66
C ASN A 290 -13.64 -8.29 -1.73
N GLY A 291 -12.37 -8.66 -1.79
CA GLY A 291 -11.42 -8.28 -2.84
C GLY A 291 -11.38 -9.27 -4.00
N ALA A 292 -10.65 -8.92 -5.05
CA ALA A 292 -10.49 -9.76 -6.24
C ALA A 292 -9.35 -10.79 -6.13
N THR A 293 -8.42 -10.55 -5.23
CA THR A 293 -7.16 -11.29 -5.05
C THR A 293 -6.84 -11.42 -3.55
N HIS A 294 -5.61 -11.79 -3.20
CA HIS A 294 -5.25 -11.93 -1.80
C HIS A 294 -5.19 -10.57 -1.07
N ASP A 295 -5.68 -10.55 0.15
CA ASP A 295 -5.76 -9.36 1.00
C ASP A 295 -4.42 -9.04 1.69
N LEU A 296 -4.38 -7.91 2.40
CA LEU A 296 -3.17 -7.49 3.14
C LEU A 296 -2.66 -8.55 4.12
N ILE A 297 -3.55 -9.36 4.71
CA ILE A 297 -3.17 -10.46 5.62
C ILE A 297 -2.30 -11.49 4.89
N ALA A 298 -2.71 -11.88 3.69
CA ALA A 298 -1.96 -12.81 2.87
C ALA A 298 -0.63 -12.20 2.37
N GLN A 299 -0.61 -10.94 1.97
CA GLN A 299 0.62 -10.24 1.55
C GLN A 299 1.67 -10.21 2.69
N VAL A 300 1.23 -9.93 3.93
CA VAL A 300 2.11 -9.91 5.12
C VAL A 300 2.52 -11.32 5.56
N THR A 301 1.66 -12.31 5.32
CA THR A 301 2.02 -13.74 5.47
C THR A 301 3.12 -14.13 4.48
N GLU A 302 3.07 -13.62 3.25
CA GLU A 302 4.09 -13.85 2.24
C GLU A 302 5.44 -13.22 2.62
N PHE A 303 5.44 -11.96 3.05
CA PHE A 303 6.62 -11.32 3.64
C PHE A 303 7.22 -12.16 4.77
N SER A 304 6.37 -12.64 5.70
CA SER A 304 6.79 -13.47 6.83
C SER A 304 7.41 -14.79 6.39
N THR A 305 6.94 -15.33 5.27
CA THR A 305 7.43 -16.60 4.71
C THR A 305 8.79 -16.44 4.03
N TYR A 306 8.98 -15.38 3.25
CA TYR A 306 10.12 -15.26 2.33
C TYR A 306 11.19 -14.25 2.76
N ALA A 307 10.80 -13.12 3.37
CA ALA A 307 11.74 -12.04 3.69
C ALA A 307 12.05 -11.93 5.19
N ALA A 308 11.12 -12.29 6.08
CA ALA A 308 11.29 -12.12 7.53
C ALA A 308 12.37 -13.04 8.16
N HIS A 309 12.74 -14.13 7.49
CA HIS A 309 13.55 -15.20 8.10
C HIS A 309 14.84 -15.55 7.35
N ASP A 310 15.05 -15.07 6.12
CA ASP A 310 16.28 -15.31 5.35
C ASP A 310 17.01 -14.00 4.97
N VAL A 311 17.55 -13.33 5.98
CA VAL A 311 18.40 -12.15 5.77
C VAL A 311 19.75 -12.45 5.10
N SER A 312 20.04 -13.73 4.80
CA SER A 312 21.30 -14.09 4.12
C SER A 312 21.25 -13.78 2.62
N THR A 313 20.06 -13.77 2.03
CA THR A 313 19.81 -13.44 0.62
C THR A 313 19.33 -12.00 0.44
N ALA A 314 18.70 -11.42 1.46
CA ALA A 314 18.34 -10.01 1.54
C ALA A 314 18.78 -9.42 2.90
N PRO A 315 20.00 -8.87 3.02
CA PRO A 315 20.59 -8.42 4.30
C PRO A 315 20.03 -7.07 4.78
N TRP A 316 18.71 -7.03 4.90
CA TRP A 316 17.96 -5.90 5.38
C TRP A 316 18.01 -5.87 6.92
N THR A 317 17.94 -4.68 7.50
CA THR A 317 18.09 -4.38 8.93
C THR A 317 17.08 -3.31 9.33
N GLU A 318 16.95 -3.05 10.64
CA GLU A 318 16.09 -1.97 11.12
C GLU A 318 16.48 -0.57 10.59
N ASP A 319 17.74 -0.38 10.16
CA ASP A 319 18.28 0.90 9.67
C ASP A 319 18.11 1.13 8.16
N ASN A 320 17.88 0.06 7.38
CA ASN A 320 17.84 0.14 5.91
C ASN A 320 16.57 -0.47 5.28
N THR A 321 15.56 -0.77 6.09
CA THR A 321 14.26 -1.29 5.63
C THR A 321 13.12 -0.34 5.98
N MET A 322 12.20 -0.17 5.03
CA MET A 322 10.93 0.51 5.23
C MET A 322 9.78 -0.39 4.79
N ALA A 323 8.72 -0.45 5.60
CA ALA A 323 7.43 -0.95 5.17
C ALA A 323 6.61 0.21 4.58
N ILE A 324 6.06 0.01 3.38
CA ILE A 324 5.17 0.97 2.73
C ILE A 324 3.85 0.28 2.48
N VAL A 325 2.74 0.89 2.89
CA VAL A 325 1.40 0.29 2.72
C VAL A 325 0.46 1.28 2.05
N TRP A 326 -0.02 0.93 0.85
CA TRP A 326 -1.01 1.69 0.10
C TRP A 326 -2.28 0.85 -0.14
N MET A 327 -3.18 0.88 0.85
CA MET A 327 -4.44 0.14 0.87
C MET A 327 -5.62 1.07 1.16
N GLY A 328 -6.84 0.56 0.96
CA GLY A 328 -8.09 1.23 1.31
C GLY A 328 -8.93 1.61 0.09
N ILE A 329 -8.36 1.65 -1.11
CA ILE A 329 -9.07 2.01 -2.35
C ILE A 329 -10.18 0.99 -2.61
N ASN A 330 -9.85 -0.31 -2.60
CA ASN A 330 -10.85 -1.37 -2.78
C ASN A 330 -11.74 -1.55 -1.56
N ASP A 331 -11.26 -1.28 -0.34
CA ASP A 331 -12.10 -1.34 0.87
C ASP A 331 -13.27 -0.34 0.77
N VAL A 332 -12.99 0.91 0.38
CA VAL A 332 -14.01 1.95 0.16
C VAL A 332 -14.79 1.70 -1.13
N GLY A 333 -14.10 1.38 -2.22
CA GLY A 333 -14.66 1.18 -3.55
C GLY A 333 -15.66 0.02 -3.58
N ASN A 334 -15.28 -1.16 -3.12
CA ASN A 334 -16.14 -2.34 -3.15
C ASN A 334 -17.32 -2.18 -2.20
N SER A 335 -17.12 -1.62 -0.99
CA SER A 335 -18.23 -1.30 -0.08
C SER A 335 -19.28 -0.41 -0.75
N TYR A 336 -18.82 0.60 -1.50
CA TYR A 336 -19.71 1.51 -2.24
C TYR A 336 -20.48 0.80 -3.35
N TRP A 337 -19.80 0.02 -4.20
CA TRP A 337 -20.44 -0.67 -5.32
C TRP A 337 -21.36 -1.82 -4.88
N ASP A 338 -21.01 -2.51 -3.80
CA ASP A 338 -21.81 -3.58 -3.19
C ASP A 338 -22.95 -3.03 -2.32
N GLY A 339 -22.95 -1.73 -2.03
CA GLY A 339 -24.04 -1.02 -1.37
C GLY A 339 -24.12 -1.25 0.14
N PHE A 340 -22.97 -1.39 0.82
CA PHE A 340 -22.91 -1.50 2.28
C PHE A 340 -21.99 -0.45 2.92
N VAL A 341 -22.17 -0.27 4.24
CA VAL A 341 -21.37 0.69 5.02
C VAL A 341 -19.99 0.11 5.25
N THR A 342 -18.94 0.83 4.83
CA THR A 342 -17.55 0.42 5.03
C THR A 342 -17.24 0.25 6.54
N PRO A 343 -16.80 -0.94 6.99
CA PRO A 343 -16.52 -1.19 8.40
C PRO A 343 -15.13 -0.68 8.81
N PHE A 344 -14.94 0.66 8.80
CA PHE A 344 -13.63 1.31 8.97
C PHE A 344 -12.84 0.85 10.19
N ASP A 345 -13.48 0.74 11.36
CA ASP A 345 -12.80 0.31 12.58
C ASP A 345 -12.22 -1.09 12.46
N ASN A 346 -13.01 -2.04 11.93
CA ASN A 346 -12.56 -3.42 11.73
C ASN A 346 -11.44 -3.52 10.68
N ILE A 347 -11.57 -2.76 9.58
CA ILE A 347 -10.54 -2.69 8.55
C ILE A 347 -9.22 -2.19 9.15
N LEU A 348 -9.25 -1.07 9.87
CA LEU A 348 -8.03 -0.48 10.44
C LEU A 348 -7.51 -1.27 11.65
N ASP A 349 -8.34 -2.00 12.38
CA ASP A 349 -7.88 -2.96 13.39
C ASP A 349 -7.02 -4.05 12.73
N VAL A 350 -7.47 -4.63 11.61
CA VAL A 350 -6.71 -5.64 10.86
C VAL A 350 -5.46 -5.04 10.25
N TYR A 351 -5.57 -3.87 9.60
CA TYR A 351 -4.45 -3.16 8.99
C TYR A 351 -3.31 -3.00 10.00
N PHE A 352 -3.58 -2.44 11.18
CA PHE A 352 -2.54 -2.18 12.18
C PHE A 352 -2.08 -3.46 12.90
N ALA A 353 -2.89 -4.52 12.96
CA ALA A 353 -2.41 -5.83 13.37
C ALA A 353 -1.36 -6.39 12.39
N GLN A 354 -1.51 -6.15 11.09
CA GLN A 354 -0.49 -6.54 10.10
C GLN A 354 0.80 -5.71 10.25
N LEU A 355 0.70 -4.41 10.50
CA LEU A 355 1.86 -3.56 10.79
C LEU A 355 2.62 -4.04 12.04
N GLN A 356 1.90 -4.56 13.05
CA GLN A 356 2.54 -5.15 14.23
C GLN A 356 3.40 -6.36 13.87
N ILE A 357 2.97 -7.21 12.95
CA ILE A 357 3.76 -8.37 12.47
C ILE A 357 5.07 -7.88 11.82
N LEU A 358 4.98 -6.84 10.98
CA LEU A 358 6.15 -6.24 10.33
C LEU A 358 7.12 -5.60 11.35
N TYR A 359 6.58 -4.95 12.40
CA TYR A 359 7.38 -4.40 13.49
C TYR A 359 8.08 -5.49 14.30
N ASP A 360 7.36 -6.56 14.64
CA ASP A 360 7.89 -7.70 15.38
C ASP A 360 8.99 -8.42 14.58
N ALA A 361 8.92 -8.39 13.25
CA ALA A 361 9.98 -8.85 12.36
C ALA A 361 11.23 -7.96 12.34
N GLY A 362 11.15 -6.72 12.83
CA GLY A 362 12.28 -5.79 12.98
C GLY A 362 12.20 -4.52 12.14
N ILE A 363 11.15 -4.30 11.36
CA ILE A 363 10.99 -3.05 10.60
C ILE A 363 10.72 -1.89 11.58
N ARG A 364 11.33 -0.73 11.30
CA ARG A 364 11.19 0.48 12.13
C ARG A 364 10.67 1.70 11.36
N TYR A 365 10.81 1.73 10.04
CA TYR A 365 10.25 2.80 9.21
C TYR A 365 8.95 2.32 8.57
N PHE A 366 7.88 3.06 8.78
CA PHE A 366 6.55 2.76 8.25
C PHE A 366 6.00 3.99 7.54
N THR A 367 5.72 3.87 6.24
CA THR A 367 5.05 4.93 5.49
C THR A 367 3.71 4.45 4.97
N LEU A 368 2.63 5.11 5.40
CA LEU A 368 1.27 4.74 5.01
C LEU A 368 0.76 5.78 4.01
N PHE A 369 0.33 5.32 2.85
CA PHE A 369 -0.20 6.19 1.80
C PHE A 369 -1.69 6.41 2.05
N THR A 370 -2.13 7.66 1.97
CA THR A 370 -3.56 7.97 2.02
C THR A 370 -4.29 7.40 0.80
N ILE A 371 -5.57 7.05 0.94
CA ILE A 371 -6.44 6.80 -0.20
C ILE A 371 -6.40 8.06 -1.10
N PRO A 372 -6.02 7.94 -2.38
CA PRO A 372 -5.99 9.06 -3.31
C PRO A 372 -7.43 9.52 -3.63
N PRO A 373 -7.61 10.65 -4.34
CA PRO A 373 -8.91 11.05 -4.86
C PRO A 373 -9.35 10.14 -6.03
N PHE A 374 -9.52 8.85 -5.77
CA PHE A 374 -9.94 7.84 -6.75
C PHE A 374 -11.40 8.04 -7.18
N ASP A 375 -12.15 8.87 -6.46
CA ASP A 375 -13.47 9.37 -6.86
C ASP A 375 -13.41 10.21 -8.16
N GLN A 376 -12.22 10.63 -8.59
CA GLN A 376 -11.99 11.29 -9.88
C GLN A 376 -11.84 10.30 -11.05
N ALA A 377 -11.77 9.00 -10.77
CA ALA A 377 -11.63 8.00 -11.81
C ALA A 377 -12.85 7.96 -12.75
N PRO A 378 -12.68 7.68 -14.05
CA PRO A 378 -13.76 7.72 -15.04
C PRO A 378 -14.97 6.85 -14.72
N VAL A 379 -14.82 5.77 -13.96
CA VAL A 379 -15.95 4.94 -13.49
C VAL A 379 -16.99 5.72 -12.67
N PHE A 380 -16.59 6.86 -12.08
CA PHE A 380 -17.47 7.71 -11.28
C PHE A 380 -18.18 8.81 -12.09
N ALA A 381 -17.89 8.95 -13.40
CA ALA A 381 -18.37 10.08 -14.21
C ALA A 381 -19.90 10.23 -14.26
N GLU A 382 -20.65 9.13 -14.17
CA GLU A 382 -22.12 9.11 -14.23
C GLU A 382 -22.80 9.04 -12.85
N GLN A 383 -22.04 9.19 -11.76
CA GLN A 383 -22.59 9.11 -10.41
C GLN A 383 -23.30 10.41 -9.99
N THR A 384 -24.29 10.24 -9.11
CA THR A 384 -25.02 11.39 -8.55
C THR A 384 -24.15 12.18 -7.57
N ALA A 385 -24.45 13.46 -7.37
CA ALA A 385 -23.76 14.27 -6.37
C ALA A 385 -23.79 13.64 -4.97
N GLN A 386 -24.92 13.04 -4.57
CA GLN A 386 -25.06 12.34 -3.30
C GLN A 386 -24.11 11.14 -3.20
N ASN A 387 -23.98 10.35 -4.26
CA ASN A 387 -23.06 9.22 -4.30
C ASN A 387 -21.61 9.68 -4.20
N MET A 388 -21.25 10.76 -4.91
CA MET A 388 -19.91 11.34 -4.85
C MET A 388 -19.59 11.92 -3.47
N ASP A 389 -20.54 12.59 -2.82
CA ASP A 389 -20.36 13.09 -1.46
C ASP A 389 -20.17 11.93 -0.47
N TYR A 390 -20.86 10.80 -0.68
CA TYR A 390 -20.66 9.60 0.13
C TYR A 390 -19.25 9.01 -0.04
N VAL A 391 -18.79 8.80 -1.28
CA VAL A 391 -17.45 8.26 -1.55
C VAL A 391 -16.37 9.19 -0.98
N ARG A 392 -16.47 10.50 -1.20
CA ARG A 392 -15.54 11.51 -0.65
C ARG A 392 -15.54 11.54 0.88
N GLY A 393 -16.71 11.41 1.49
CA GLY A 393 -16.85 11.29 2.95
C GLY A 393 -16.11 10.07 3.49
N ASN A 394 -16.22 8.93 2.80
CA ASN A 394 -15.54 7.69 3.15
C ASN A 394 -14.01 7.79 2.99
N ILE A 395 -13.53 8.38 1.88
CA ILE A 395 -12.10 8.68 1.67
C ILE A 395 -11.57 9.56 2.81
N THR A 396 -12.30 10.63 3.13
CA THR A 396 -11.92 11.57 4.21
C THR A 396 -11.85 10.87 5.57
N THR A 397 -12.83 10.03 5.87
CA THR A 397 -12.91 9.28 7.14
C THR A 397 -11.73 8.31 7.25
N TYR A 398 -11.52 7.46 6.25
CA TYR A 398 -10.42 6.50 6.22
C TYR A 398 -9.06 7.19 6.41
N ASN A 399 -8.81 8.27 5.66
CA ASN A 399 -7.53 8.99 5.73
C ASN A 399 -7.30 9.65 7.10
N ALA A 400 -8.36 10.19 7.73
CA ALA A 400 -8.26 10.76 9.07
C ALA A 400 -8.01 9.69 10.15
N ASP A 401 -8.67 8.53 10.03
CA ASP A 401 -8.49 7.42 10.95
C ASP A 401 -7.09 6.79 10.79
N LEU A 402 -6.57 6.69 9.56
CA LEU A 402 -5.21 6.20 9.29
C LEU A 402 -4.15 7.04 10.03
N VAL A 403 -4.27 8.36 10.02
CA VAL A 403 -3.39 9.28 10.77
C VAL A 403 -3.48 9.00 12.28
N THR A 404 -4.69 8.87 12.80
CA THR A 404 -4.94 8.66 14.24
C THR A 404 -4.40 7.31 14.71
N ARG A 405 -4.63 6.27 13.91
CA ARG A 405 -4.19 4.90 14.19
C ARG A 405 -2.67 4.77 14.09
N LEU A 406 -2.02 5.47 13.15
CA LEU A 406 -0.55 5.51 13.08
C LEU A 406 0.06 6.13 14.33
N ALA A 407 -0.46 7.27 14.78
CA ALA A 407 0.03 7.90 16.02
C ALA A 407 -0.11 6.97 17.24
N THR A 408 -1.18 6.17 17.28
CA THR A 408 -1.38 5.16 18.34
C THR A 408 -0.35 4.02 18.23
N PHE A 409 -0.09 3.55 17.00
CA PHE A 409 0.92 2.52 16.73
C PHE A 409 2.32 2.97 17.12
N GLU A 410 2.71 4.21 16.79
CA GLU A 410 4.00 4.81 17.19
C GLU A 410 4.14 4.91 18.71
N ALA A 411 3.07 5.30 19.41
CA ALA A 411 3.08 5.39 20.86
C ALA A 411 3.21 4.01 21.54
N ALA A 412 2.72 2.95 20.90
CA ALA A 412 2.78 1.58 21.40
C ALA A 412 4.10 0.87 21.08
N ASN A 413 4.82 1.28 20.03
CA ASN A 413 5.97 0.57 19.48
C ASN A 413 7.23 1.44 19.48
N SER A 414 8.15 1.15 20.42
CA SER A 414 9.39 1.91 20.55
C SER A 414 10.28 1.79 19.32
N GLY A 415 10.88 2.90 18.90
CA GLY A 415 11.81 2.95 17.76
C GLY A 415 11.14 3.06 16.39
N VAL A 416 9.80 3.10 16.33
CA VAL A 416 9.08 3.34 15.09
C VAL A 416 9.24 4.80 14.65
N THR A 417 9.47 4.99 13.35
CA THR A 417 9.27 6.24 12.63
C THR A 417 8.12 6.04 11.66
N GLY A 418 6.94 6.55 12.02
CA GLY A 418 5.75 6.53 11.17
C GLY A 418 5.66 7.78 10.29
N THR A 419 5.23 7.62 9.04
CA THR A 419 4.93 8.74 8.14
C THR A 419 3.62 8.50 7.40
N ILE A 420 2.78 9.53 7.36
CA ILE A 420 1.63 9.58 6.43
C ILE A 420 2.10 10.27 5.16
N PHE A 421 2.06 9.55 4.04
CA PHE A 421 2.30 10.15 2.74
C PHE A 421 0.96 10.52 2.10
N ASN A 422 0.74 11.82 1.93
CA ASN A 422 -0.47 12.34 1.31
C ASN A 422 -0.39 12.25 -0.22
N THR A 423 -1.17 11.34 -0.79
CA THR A 423 -1.24 11.08 -2.24
C THR A 423 -2.06 12.12 -3.00
N THR A 424 -2.87 12.92 -2.31
CA THR A 424 -3.84 13.84 -2.91
C THR A 424 -3.17 14.93 -3.76
N GLU A 425 -2.02 15.47 -3.29
CA GLU A 425 -1.28 16.51 -4.02
C GLU A 425 -0.78 15.98 -5.37
N SER A 426 -0.27 14.75 -5.41
CA SER A 426 0.20 14.12 -6.65
C SER A 426 -0.93 13.92 -7.67
N PHE A 427 -2.15 13.61 -7.23
CA PHE A 427 -3.27 13.44 -8.14
C PHE A 427 -3.78 14.78 -8.67
N TYR A 428 -4.11 15.73 -7.79
CA TYR A 428 -4.70 16.99 -8.23
C TYR A 428 -3.75 17.87 -9.05
N THR A 429 -2.43 17.80 -8.80
CA THR A 429 -1.47 18.54 -9.63
C THR A 429 -1.58 18.15 -11.11
N VAL A 430 -1.82 16.87 -11.41
CA VAL A 430 -1.95 16.37 -12.78
C VAL A 430 -3.38 16.56 -13.30
N LEU A 431 -4.39 16.28 -12.47
CA LEU A 431 -5.81 16.42 -12.85
C LEU A 431 -6.21 17.88 -13.12
N ASP A 432 -5.61 18.85 -12.45
CA ASP A 432 -5.90 20.28 -12.62
C ASP A 432 -5.21 20.90 -13.86
N ASP A 433 -4.16 20.26 -14.38
CA ASP A 433 -3.43 20.71 -15.58
C ASP A 433 -3.02 19.55 -16.53
N PRO A 434 -4.00 18.77 -17.04
CA PRO A 434 -3.74 17.53 -17.79
C PRO A 434 -2.87 17.75 -19.02
N THR A 435 -3.00 18.92 -19.66
CA THR A 435 -2.28 19.22 -20.91
C THR A 435 -0.78 19.39 -20.72
N THR A 436 -0.34 19.89 -19.55
CA THR A 436 1.08 19.96 -19.20
C THR A 436 1.69 18.56 -19.04
N TYR A 437 0.87 17.58 -18.67
CA TYR A 437 1.27 16.19 -18.46
C TYR A 437 0.95 15.27 -19.64
N GLY A 438 0.71 15.83 -20.83
CA GLY A 438 0.57 15.08 -22.08
C GLY A 438 -0.82 14.50 -22.33
N SER A 439 -1.80 14.81 -21.48
CA SER A 439 -3.18 14.36 -21.64
C SER A 439 -4.08 15.47 -22.19
N PRO A 440 -5.05 15.17 -23.08
CA PRO A 440 -5.96 16.18 -23.60
C PRO A 440 -6.91 16.76 -22.54
N ASP A 441 -7.29 15.96 -21.52
CA ASP A 441 -8.17 16.35 -20.43
C ASP A 441 -8.02 15.41 -19.23
N ALA A 442 -8.68 15.74 -18.11
CA ALA A 442 -8.57 14.99 -16.85
C ALA A 442 -9.33 13.65 -16.83
N THR A 443 -10.08 13.33 -17.88
CA THR A 443 -10.98 12.15 -17.96
C THR A 443 -10.58 11.15 -19.05
N CYS A 444 -9.63 11.53 -19.90
CA CYS A 444 -9.05 10.69 -20.94
C CYS A 444 -8.63 9.34 -20.37
N MET A 445 -8.86 8.26 -21.13
CA MET A 445 -8.42 6.91 -20.80
C MET A 445 -7.70 6.25 -21.97
N ASN A 446 -6.57 5.61 -21.71
CA ASN A 446 -5.93 4.74 -22.69
C ASN A 446 -4.96 3.72 -22.10
N ALA A 447 -4.89 2.55 -22.76
CA ALA A 447 -4.03 1.46 -22.30
C ALA A 447 -2.53 1.68 -22.55
N ASP A 448 -2.10 2.77 -23.20
CA ASP A 448 -0.67 3.07 -23.31
C ASP A 448 -0.10 3.80 -22.08
N GLY A 449 -0.97 4.36 -21.22
CA GLY A 449 -0.55 5.02 -19.98
C GLY A 449 0.25 6.32 -20.15
N THR A 450 0.37 6.84 -21.37
CA THR A 450 1.20 8.02 -21.69
C THR A 450 0.41 9.19 -22.28
N SER A 451 -0.67 8.93 -23.02
CA SER A 451 -1.46 10.00 -23.66
C SER A 451 -2.77 10.36 -22.94
N CYS A 452 -3.11 9.62 -21.88
CA CYS A 452 -4.21 9.94 -20.98
C CYS A 452 -3.78 9.87 -19.51
N LEU A 453 -4.49 10.58 -18.63
CA LEU A 453 -4.25 10.52 -17.19
C LEU A 453 -4.74 9.23 -16.52
N TRP A 454 -5.64 8.50 -17.19
CA TRP A 454 -6.15 7.22 -16.71
C TRP A 454 -5.77 6.09 -17.68
N TYR A 455 -5.31 4.97 -17.15
CA TYR A 455 -4.95 3.79 -17.93
C TYR A 455 -6.22 3.06 -18.42
N ASP A 456 -7.16 2.92 -17.50
CA ASP A 456 -8.50 2.39 -17.72
C ASP A 456 -9.54 3.23 -16.94
N THR A 457 -10.72 2.67 -16.68
CA THR A 457 -11.78 3.41 -15.97
C THR A 457 -11.49 3.67 -14.49
N TYR A 458 -10.43 3.08 -13.93
CA TYR A 458 -10.19 3.05 -12.49
C TYR A 458 -8.75 3.41 -12.09
N HIS A 459 -7.76 3.09 -12.92
CA HIS A 459 -6.35 3.16 -12.56
C HIS A 459 -5.65 4.39 -13.18
N PRO A 460 -4.81 5.09 -12.42
CA PRO A 460 -4.05 6.23 -12.91
C PRO A 460 -2.97 5.79 -13.91
N SER A 461 -2.69 6.63 -14.89
CA SER A 461 -1.59 6.43 -15.83
C SER A 461 -0.23 6.84 -15.25
N GLN A 462 0.83 6.58 -16.03
CA GLN A 462 2.23 6.87 -15.69
C GLN A 462 2.49 8.31 -15.24
N ALA A 463 1.78 9.31 -15.77
CA ALA A 463 1.97 10.71 -15.37
C ALA A 463 1.64 10.95 -13.88
N ILE A 464 0.55 10.36 -13.39
CA ILE A 464 0.16 10.45 -11.98
C ILE A 464 1.11 9.61 -11.13
N GLN A 465 1.39 8.36 -11.53
CA GLN A 465 2.29 7.48 -10.80
C GLN A 465 3.70 8.06 -10.65
N LYS A 466 4.20 8.74 -11.69
CA LYS A 466 5.48 9.45 -11.63
C LYS A 466 5.45 10.58 -10.60
N LEU A 467 4.38 11.37 -10.55
CA LEU A 467 4.28 12.45 -9.57
C LEU A 467 4.07 11.92 -8.13
N VAL A 468 3.43 10.75 -7.98
CA VAL A 468 3.41 10.02 -6.71
C VAL A 468 4.85 9.66 -6.29
N ALA A 469 5.65 9.08 -7.20
CA ALA A 469 7.04 8.74 -6.93
C ALA A 469 7.91 9.96 -6.57
N GLU A 470 7.82 11.04 -7.36
CA GLU A 470 8.59 12.28 -7.12
C GLU A 470 8.27 12.91 -5.76
N ASN A 471 6.98 13.02 -5.42
CA ASN A 471 6.56 13.57 -4.14
C ASN A 471 6.89 12.63 -2.97
N PHE A 472 6.83 11.31 -3.18
CA PHE A 472 7.23 10.33 -2.18
C PHE A 472 8.71 10.44 -1.86
N VAL A 473 9.59 10.43 -2.86
CA VAL A 473 11.05 10.61 -2.67
C VAL A 473 11.36 11.93 -1.96
N LYS A 474 10.66 13.00 -2.34
CA LYS A 474 10.79 14.31 -1.67
C LYS A 474 10.34 14.24 -0.21
N ALA A 475 9.22 13.59 0.09
CA ALA A 475 8.70 13.44 1.45
C ALA A 475 9.61 12.61 2.34
N MET A 476 10.30 11.61 1.78
CA MET A 476 11.24 10.77 2.51
C MET A 476 12.61 11.43 2.72
N SER A 477 12.86 12.58 2.07
CA SER A 477 14.11 13.32 2.22
C SER A 477 14.34 13.75 3.68
N GLY A 478 15.38 13.21 4.29
CA GLY A 478 15.73 13.43 5.70
C GLY A 478 15.11 12.46 6.70
N ILE A 479 14.20 11.59 6.27
CA ILE A 479 13.65 10.48 7.06
C ILE A 479 14.37 9.19 6.68
N PHE A 480 14.35 8.88 5.38
CA PHE A 480 14.93 7.67 4.81
C PHE A 480 15.38 7.98 3.38
N SER A 481 16.66 8.28 3.22
CA SER A 481 17.20 8.66 1.91
C SER A 481 17.13 7.47 0.95
N LEU A 482 16.33 7.61 -0.12
CA LEU A 482 16.14 6.64 -1.19
C LEU A 482 17.15 6.84 -2.30
#